data_AF-A0A9D6VC17-F1
#
_entry.id   AF-A0A9D6VC17-F1
#
_cell.length_a   1.000
_cell.length_b   1.000
_cell.length_c   1.000
_cell.angle_alpha   90.00
_cell.angle_beta   90.00
_cell.angle_gamma   90.00
#
_symmetry.space_group_name_H-M   'P 1'
#
loop_
_entity.id
_entity.type
_entity.pdbx_description
1 polymer ?
#
loop_
_entity_poly.entity_id
_entity_poly.type
_entity_poly.pdbx_seq_one_letter_code
_entity_poly.pdbx_strand_id
1 'polypeptide(L)'
;MARSRPSNKGEMLRTQIFALLNKNKASSDAALKALTQCQAHVRNRIVIEGIGKECGVTLSGFRAGEHLELCYDIKRGRHDVGCISKGWDEPGFRVGDIVEVPKWKNTDMKEHLYALLTFCATRGVAVTIEGTEHSIELHLDSVIYSEGLNKQVFEQILHYLQECVEKAHELIA
;
A
#
# COMPACT_ATOMS: atom_id res chain seq x y z
N MET A 1 -3.49 -0.04 41.86
CA MET A 1 -3.33 0.39 40.45
C MET A 1 -1.99 1.11 40.30
N ALA A 2 -0.94 0.41 39.87
CA ALA A 2 0.36 1.03 39.64
C ALA A 2 0.34 1.79 38.31
N ARG A 3 0.52 3.11 38.35
CA ARG A 3 0.82 3.92 37.17
C ARG A 3 2.20 3.50 36.66
N SER A 4 2.25 2.87 35.49
CA SER A 4 3.51 2.57 34.82
C SER A 4 4.29 3.86 34.60
N ARG A 5 5.55 3.92 35.07
CA ARG A 5 6.45 5.03 34.77
C ARG A 5 6.60 5.13 33.25
N PRO A 6 6.52 6.33 32.65
CA PRO A 6 6.81 6.47 31.22
C PRO A 6 8.23 5.96 30.98
N SER A 7 8.39 5.06 30.00
CA SER A 7 9.71 4.52 29.67
C SER A 7 10.63 5.68 29.26
N ASN A 8 11.85 5.71 29.79
CA ASN A 8 12.86 6.74 29.54
C ASN A 8 13.09 7.00 28.02
N LYS A 9 12.83 5.99 27.19
CA LYS A 9 12.86 6.08 25.71
C LYS A 9 11.81 7.03 25.13
N GLY A 10 10.60 7.08 25.69
CA GLY A 10 9.51 7.92 25.20
C GLY A 10 9.77 9.41 25.43
N GLU A 11 10.35 9.76 26.59
CA GLU A 11 10.74 11.13 26.91
C GLU A 11 11.90 11.60 26.02
N MET A 12 12.87 10.73 25.74
CA MET A 12 13.95 11.01 24.79
C MET A 12 13.43 11.26 23.37
N LEU A 13 12.52 10.41 22.85
CA LEU A 13 11.95 10.59 21.51
C LEU A 13 11.15 11.89 21.40
N ARG A 14 10.34 12.20 22.41
CA ARG A 14 9.58 13.45 22.48
C ARG A 14 10.51 14.66 22.37
N THR A 15 11.61 14.64 23.13
CA THR A 15 12.61 15.72 23.14
C THR A 15 13.28 15.87 21.76
N GLN A 16 13.62 14.75 21.11
CA GLN A 16 14.19 14.75 19.77
C GLN A 16 13.23 15.35 18.73
N ILE A 17 11.95 15.00 18.79
CA ILE A 17 10.94 15.55 17.86
C ILE A 17 10.81 17.07 18.05
N PHE A 18 10.69 17.56 19.29
CA PHE A 18 10.62 19.01 19.53
C PHE A 18 11.90 19.75 19.13
N ALA A 19 13.07 19.17 19.38
CA ALA A 19 14.33 19.74 18.92
C ALA A 19 14.38 19.85 17.39
N LEU A 20 13.87 18.85 16.68
CA LEU A 20 13.81 18.84 15.21
C LEU A 20 12.81 19.87 14.66
N LEU A 21 11.64 19.99 15.27
CA LEU A 21 10.64 21.01 14.91
C LEU A 21 11.18 22.43 15.11
N ASN A 22 11.83 22.66 16.26
CA ASN A 22 12.44 23.96 16.57
C ASN A 22 13.60 24.29 15.63
N LYS A 23 14.48 23.32 15.33
CA LYS A 23 15.59 23.48 14.38
C LYS A 23 15.10 23.91 13.00
N ASN A 24 13.97 23.37 12.55
CA ASN A 24 13.37 23.68 11.26
C ASN A 24 12.45 24.92 11.30
N LYS A 25 12.33 25.61 12.45
CA LYS A 25 11.44 26.76 12.65
C LYS A 25 10.00 26.48 12.18
N ALA A 26 9.54 25.25 12.40
CA ALA A 26 8.19 24.85 12.01
C ALA A 26 7.17 25.72 12.75
N SER A 27 6.15 26.21 12.04
CA SER A 27 5.01 26.84 12.71
C SER A 27 4.28 25.82 13.58
N SER A 28 3.54 26.30 14.58
CA SER A 28 2.72 25.42 15.44
C SER A 28 1.77 24.55 14.62
N ASP A 29 1.18 25.10 13.57
CA ASP A 29 0.27 24.36 12.68
C ASP A 29 1.01 23.28 11.87
N ALA A 30 2.18 23.60 11.32
CA ALA A 30 3.00 22.63 10.59
C ALA A 30 3.48 21.49 11.51
N ALA A 31 3.89 21.83 12.73
CA ALA A 31 4.27 20.87 13.75
C ALA A 31 3.11 19.96 14.15
N LEU A 32 1.92 20.53 14.38
CA LEU A 32 0.72 19.78 14.73
C LEU A 32 0.29 18.85 13.58
N LYS A 33 0.32 19.35 12.34
CA LYS A 33 0.02 18.54 11.14
C LYS A 33 0.98 17.34 11.04
N ALA A 34 2.29 17.57 11.13
CA ALA A 34 3.29 16.52 11.06
C ALA A 34 3.11 15.47 12.17
N LEU A 35 2.88 15.89 13.42
CA LEU A 35 2.63 14.99 14.54
C LEU A 35 1.36 14.16 14.35
N THR A 36 0.29 14.77 13.87
CA THR A 36 -0.99 14.10 13.60
C THR A 36 -0.82 13.03 12.53
N GLN A 37 -0.09 13.35 11.46
CA GLN A 37 0.13 12.41 10.38
C GLN A 37 1.09 11.27 10.80
N CYS A 38 2.13 11.54 11.60
CA CYS A 38 2.96 10.49 12.23
C CYS A 38 2.09 9.54 13.09
N GLN A 39 1.17 10.09 13.88
CA GLN A 39 0.25 9.29 14.68
C GLN A 39 -0.67 8.43 13.81
N ALA A 40 -1.22 9.00 12.72
CA ALA A 40 -2.02 8.26 11.76
C ALA A 40 -1.22 7.11 11.13
N HIS A 41 0.04 7.36 10.75
CA HIS A 41 0.91 6.36 10.15
C HIS A 41 1.18 5.17 11.10
N VAL A 42 1.44 5.44 12.39
CA VAL A 42 1.58 4.38 13.41
C VAL A 42 0.29 3.57 13.57
N ARG A 43 -0.87 4.23 13.57
CA ARG A 43 -2.18 3.55 13.63
C ARG A 43 -2.41 2.66 12.41
N ASN A 44 -2.18 3.19 11.20
CA ASN A 44 -2.33 2.47 9.94
C ASN A 44 -1.45 1.22 9.94
N ARG A 45 -0.20 1.34 10.39
CA ARG A 45 0.72 0.20 10.54
C ARG A 45 0.13 -0.90 11.44
N ILE A 46 -0.34 -0.55 12.64
CA ILE A 46 -0.91 -1.53 13.56
C ILE A 46 -2.14 -2.23 12.94
N VAL A 47 -2.99 -1.46 12.26
CA VAL A 47 -4.19 -1.99 11.59
C VAL A 47 -3.80 -2.99 10.48
N ILE A 48 -2.85 -2.62 9.62
CA ILE A 48 -2.39 -3.50 8.52
C ILE A 48 -1.65 -4.73 9.04
N GLU A 49 -0.78 -4.60 10.04
CA GLU A 49 -0.13 -5.76 10.66
C GLU A 49 -1.15 -6.71 11.31
N GLY A 50 -2.19 -6.14 11.95
CA GLY A 50 -3.33 -6.89 12.50
C GLY A 50 -4.07 -7.67 11.42
N ILE A 51 -4.49 -6.99 10.35
CA ILE A 51 -5.25 -7.62 9.26
C ILE A 51 -4.44 -8.69 8.54
N GLY A 52 -3.15 -8.44 8.31
CA GLY A 52 -2.25 -9.40 7.67
C GLY A 52 -2.15 -10.69 8.47
N LYS A 53 -2.01 -10.58 9.80
CA LYS A 53 -2.01 -11.72 10.71
C LYS A 53 -3.33 -12.49 10.69
N GLU A 54 -4.46 -11.81 10.71
CA GLU A 54 -5.79 -12.43 10.66
C GLU A 54 -6.07 -13.20 9.37
N CYS A 55 -5.47 -12.74 8.26
CA CYS A 55 -5.58 -13.34 6.92
C CYS A 55 -4.48 -14.38 6.64
N GLY A 56 -3.56 -14.61 7.58
CA GLY A 56 -2.45 -15.56 7.40
C GLY A 56 -1.45 -15.15 6.32
N VAL A 57 -1.34 -13.85 6.02
CA VAL A 57 -0.32 -13.32 5.10
C VAL A 57 0.87 -12.77 5.88
N THR A 58 2.04 -12.81 5.25
CA THR A 58 3.25 -12.17 5.78
C THR A 58 3.42 -10.82 5.12
N LEU A 59 3.70 -9.80 5.92
CA LEU A 59 4.03 -8.46 5.43
C LEU A 59 5.53 -8.25 5.56
N SER A 60 6.16 -7.75 4.50
CA SER A 60 7.59 -7.44 4.50
C SER A 60 7.88 -6.10 3.86
N GLY A 61 9.09 -5.58 4.08
CA GLY A 61 9.58 -4.42 3.34
C GLY A 61 8.83 -3.14 3.64
N PHE A 62 8.73 -2.74 4.92
CA PHE A 62 8.28 -1.38 5.26
C PHE A 62 9.20 -0.36 4.57
N ARG A 63 8.73 0.23 3.48
CA ARG A 63 9.45 1.27 2.72
C ARG A 63 8.76 2.60 2.93
N ALA A 64 9.40 3.49 3.67
CA ALA A 64 9.05 4.92 3.65
C ALA A 64 9.90 5.57 2.53
N GLY A 65 9.31 5.75 1.35
CA GLY A 65 9.95 6.49 0.25
C GLY A 65 10.00 8.00 0.53
N GLU A 66 10.44 8.80 -0.46
CA GLU A 66 10.40 10.28 -0.35
C GLU A 66 8.97 10.81 -0.17
N HIS A 67 7.97 10.05 -0.63
CA HIS A 67 6.55 10.31 -0.43
C HIS A 67 6.02 9.82 0.94
N LEU A 68 6.90 9.25 1.77
CA LEU A 68 6.64 8.74 3.11
C LEU A 68 5.44 7.78 3.20
N GLU A 69 5.10 7.11 2.11
CA GLU A 69 3.99 6.16 2.06
C GLU A 69 4.25 5.00 3.01
N LEU A 70 3.19 4.52 3.67
CA LEU A 70 3.22 3.18 4.24
C LEU A 70 3.17 2.23 3.04
N CYS A 71 4.12 1.30 2.94
CA CYS A 71 4.11 0.28 1.90
C CYS A 71 4.59 -1.05 2.49
N TYR A 72 3.83 -2.12 2.26
CA TYR A 72 4.18 -3.49 2.60
C TYR A 72 4.01 -4.39 1.38
N ASP A 73 5.02 -5.22 1.12
CA ASP A 73 4.88 -6.37 0.25
C ASP A 73 4.06 -7.44 0.99
N ILE A 74 3.10 -8.06 0.31
CA ILE A 74 2.21 -9.08 0.86
C ILE A 74 2.61 -10.44 0.28
N LYS A 75 2.83 -11.41 1.17
CA LYS A 75 3.13 -12.79 0.80
C LYS A 75 2.14 -13.77 1.39
N ARG A 76 1.77 -14.80 0.62
CA ARG A 76 1.05 -15.97 1.12
C ARG A 76 1.93 -17.21 0.97
N GLY A 77 2.50 -17.65 2.09
CA GLY A 77 3.54 -18.69 2.07
C GLY A 77 4.81 -18.17 1.37
N ARG A 78 5.18 -18.77 0.24
CA ARG A 78 6.34 -18.37 -0.57
C ARG A 78 5.99 -17.49 -1.78
N HIS A 79 4.71 -17.23 -2.01
CA HIS A 79 4.22 -16.50 -3.16
C HIS A 79 3.98 -15.03 -2.81
N ASP A 80 4.49 -14.14 -3.65
CA ASP A 80 4.11 -12.73 -3.63
C ASP A 80 2.69 -12.59 -4.18
N VAL A 81 1.86 -11.80 -3.51
CA VAL A 81 0.43 -11.65 -3.84
C VAL A 81 0.00 -10.19 -3.98
N GLY A 82 0.98 -9.30 -4.15
CA GLY A 82 0.81 -7.86 -4.27
C GLY A 82 1.44 -7.07 -3.12
N CYS A 83 1.07 -5.81 -3.02
CA CYS A 83 1.48 -4.88 -1.99
C CYS A 83 0.26 -4.14 -1.43
N ILE A 84 0.39 -3.60 -0.21
CA ILE A 84 -0.54 -2.64 0.36
C ILE A 84 0.19 -1.36 0.67
N SER A 85 -0.33 -0.25 0.18
CA SER A 85 0.22 1.07 0.43
C SER A 85 -0.82 2.07 0.92
N LYS A 86 -0.33 3.13 1.55
CA LYS A 86 -1.16 4.25 1.98
C LYS A 86 -0.34 5.54 2.09
N GLY A 87 -0.73 6.54 1.31
CA GLY A 87 -0.27 7.91 1.43
C GLY A 87 -0.83 8.64 2.66
N TRP A 88 -0.17 9.74 3.02
CA TRP A 88 -0.47 10.52 4.23
C TRP A 88 -1.85 11.15 4.19
N ASP A 89 -2.22 11.69 3.04
CA ASP A 89 -3.48 12.42 2.83
C ASP A 89 -4.53 11.58 2.07
N GLU A 90 -4.24 10.31 1.80
CA GLU A 90 -5.21 9.41 1.15
C GLU A 90 -6.35 9.04 2.11
N PRO A 91 -7.58 8.82 1.63
CA PRO A 91 -8.70 8.42 2.49
C PRO A 91 -8.67 6.93 2.88
N GLY A 92 -7.89 6.12 2.15
CA GLY A 92 -7.87 4.67 2.28
C GLY A 92 -6.49 4.06 2.09
N PHE A 93 -6.46 2.74 1.96
CA PHE A 93 -5.33 1.91 1.58
C PHE A 93 -5.50 1.48 0.13
N ARG A 94 -4.41 1.45 -0.61
CA ARG A 94 -4.32 0.85 -1.94
C ARG A 94 -3.74 -0.55 -1.80
N VAL A 95 -4.38 -1.54 -2.42
CA VAL A 95 -3.85 -2.90 -2.53
C VAL A 95 -3.64 -3.15 -4.01
N GLY A 96 -2.42 -3.46 -4.42
CA GLY A 96 -2.10 -3.55 -5.84
C GLY A 96 -0.93 -4.45 -6.17
N ASP A 97 -0.77 -4.71 -7.46
CA ASP A 97 0.32 -5.51 -8.02
C ASP A 97 0.75 -4.95 -9.38
N ILE A 98 1.95 -5.31 -9.82
CA ILE A 98 2.51 -4.84 -11.09
C ILE A 98 2.77 -6.03 -12.00
N VAL A 99 2.16 -6.00 -13.19
CA VAL A 99 2.45 -6.96 -14.25
C VAL A 99 3.33 -6.29 -15.30
N GLU A 100 4.57 -6.75 -15.39
CA GLU A 100 5.52 -6.29 -16.42
C GLU A 100 5.31 -7.02 -17.75
N VAL A 101 5.09 -6.25 -18.80
CA VAL A 101 4.93 -6.72 -20.17
C VAL A 101 6.14 -6.30 -21.00
N PRO A 102 6.94 -7.23 -21.52
CA PRO A 102 8.04 -6.90 -22.42
C PRO A 102 7.54 -6.16 -23.67
N LYS A 103 8.26 -5.13 -24.14
CA LYS A 103 7.83 -4.32 -25.30
C LYS A 103 7.55 -5.11 -26.58
N TRP A 104 8.22 -6.24 -26.78
CA TRP A 104 7.99 -7.10 -27.94
C TRP A 104 6.61 -7.79 -27.94
N LYS A 105 5.92 -7.83 -26.79
CA LYS A 105 4.54 -8.32 -26.63
C LYS A 105 3.47 -7.21 -26.67
N ASN A 106 3.86 -5.97 -27.00
CA ASN A 106 2.94 -4.82 -26.96
C ASN A 106 1.75 -4.96 -27.94
N THR A 107 1.95 -5.61 -29.08
CA THR A 107 0.86 -5.83 -30.04
C THR A 107 -0.21 -6.74 -29.45
N ASP A 108 0.19 -7.90 -28.90
CA ASP A 108 -0.73 -8.86 -28.26
C ASP A 108 -1.45 -8.21 -27.07
N MET A 109 -0.73 -7.45 -26.25
CA MET A 109 -1.31 -6.69 -25.14
C MET A 109 -2.38 -5.72 -25.64
N LYS A 110 -2.14 -4.95 -26.72
CA LYS A 110 -3.12 -4.00 -27.26
C LYS A 110 -4.41 -4.66 -27.75
N GLU A 111 -4.30 -5.85 -28.34
CA GLU A 111 -5.47 -6.61 -28.81
C GLU A 111 -6.35 -7.07 -27.64
N HIS A 112 -5.73 -7.44 -26.51
CA HIS A 112 -6.42 -7.95 -25.34
C HIS A 112 -6.70 -6.93 -24.24
N LEU A 113 -6.15 -5.71 -24.36
CA LEU A 113 -6.21 -4.70 -23.30
C LEU A 113 -7.63 -4.35 -22.90
N TYR A 114 -8.53 -4.14 -23.86
CA TYR A 114 -9.93 -3.78 -23.55
C TYR A 114 -10.64 -4.88 -22.75
N ALA A 115 -10.38 -6.15 -23.08
CA ALA A 115 -10.93 -7.29 -22.35
C ALA A 115 -10.37 -7.36 -20.92
N LEU A 116 -9.07 -7.13 -20.75
CA LEU A 116 -8.43 -7.07 -19.43
C LEU A 116 -9.00 -5.93 -18.58
N LEU A 117 -9.06 -4.70 -19.12
CA LEU A 117 -9.61 -3.53 -18.41
C LEU A 117 -11.06 -3.78 -17.96
N THR A 118 -11.88 -4.36 -18.83
CA THR A 118 -13.28 -4.69 -18.50
C THR A 118 -13.34 -5.75 -17.40
N PHE A 119 -12.52 -6.81 -17.50
CA PHE A 119 -12.47 -7.88 -16.50
C PHE A 119 -12.07 -7.35 -15.12
N CYS A 120 -11.02 -6.52 -15.04
CA CYS A 120 -10.56 -5.92 -13.80
C CYS A 120 -11.59 -4.95 -13.20
N ALA A 121 -12.21 -4.12 -14.03
CA ALA A 121 -13.21 -3.14 -13.58
C ALA A 121 -14.42 -3.83 -12.91
N THR A 122 -14.89 -4.97 -13.44
CA THR A 122 -16.00 -5.73 -12.82
C THR A 122 -15.67 -6.29 -11.43
N ARG A 123 -14.40 -6.31 -11.05
CA ARG A 123 -13.87 -6.78 -9.76
C ARG A 123 -13.43 -5.64 -8.84
N GLY A 124 -13.64 -4.38 -9.25
CA GLY A 124 -13.18 -3.22 -8.49
C GLY A 124 -11.66 -3.06 -8.50
N VAL A 125 -10.99 -3.55 -9.54
CA VAL A 125 -9.55 -3.36 -9.77
C VAL A 125 -9.38 -2.38 -10.93
N ALA A 126 -8.78 -1.22 -10.63
CA ALA A 126 -8.34 -0.26 -11.62
C ALA A 126 -7.03 -0.74 -12.24
N VAL A 127 -6.81 -0.42 -13.52
CA VAL A 127 -5.56 -0.72 -14.21
C VAL A 127 -5.01 0.58 -14.79
N THR A 128 -3.78 0.91 -14.43
CA THR A 128 -3.01 2.01 -15.01
C THR A 128 -1.87 1.43 -15.84
N ILE A 129 -1.54 2.07 -16.96
CA ILE A 129 -0.52 1.58 -17.89
C ILE A 129 0.61 2.60 -17.94
N GLU A 130 1.82 2.17 -17.60
CA GLU A 130 3.01 3.01 -17.63
C GLU A 130 4.06 2.40 -18.55
N GLY A 131 4.64 3.22 -19.44
CA GLY A 131 5.68 2.77 -20.35
C GLY A 131 7.07 3.07 -19.79
N THR A 132 7.94 2.05 -19.71
CA THR A 132 9.34 2.23 -19.33
C THR A 132 10.26 2.15 -20.56
N GLU A 133 11.58 2.21 -20.36
CA GLU A 133 12.54 2.02 -21.46
C GLU A 133 12.49 0.59 -22.03
N HIS A 134 12.14 -0.42 -21.23
CA HIS A 134 12.25 -1.83 -21.61
C HIS A 134 10.93 -2.61 -21.56
N SER A 135 9.94 -2.13 -20.83
CA SER A 135 8.66 -2.80 -20.60
C SER A 135 7.48 -1.83 -20.67
N ILE A 136 6.29 -2.39 -20.59
CA ILE A 136 5.05 -1.72 -20.23
C ILE A 136 4.62 -2.33 -18.91
N GLU A 137 4.36 -1.50 -17.91
CA GLU A 137 3.88 -1.92 -16.60
C GLU A 137 2.38 -1.73 -16.53
N LEU A 138 1.67 -2.79 -16.16
CA LEU A 138 0.27 -2.72 -15.79
C LEU A 138 0.22 -2.66 -14.27
N HIS A 139 -0.19 -1.51 -13.74
CA HIS A 139 -0.41 -1.30 -12.31
C HIS A 139 -1.86 -1.62 -12.02
N LEU A 140 -2.10 -2.71 -11.28
CA LEU A 140 -3.43 -3.18 -10.91
C LEU A 140 -3.71 -2.79 -9.47
N ASP A 141 -4.69 -1.93 -9.23
CA ASP A 141 -4.96 -1.34 -7.91
C ASP A 141 -6.41 -1.48 -7.49
N SER A 142 -6.64 -1.76 -6.22
CA SER A 142 -7.93 -1.65 -5.56
C SER A 142 -7.81 -0.79 -4.30
N VAL A 143 -8.89 -0.08 -3.94
CA VAL A 143 -8.88 0.87 -2.82
C VAL A 143 -9.81 0.40 -1.71
N ILE A 144 -9.29 0.40 -0.49
CA ILE A 144 -10.04 0.13 0.74
C ILE A 144 -10.11 1.43 1.55
N TYR A 145 -11.28 2.03 1.67
CA TYR A 145 -11.47 3.14 2.59
C TYR A 145 -11.15 2.72 4.03
N SER A 146 -10.50 3.61 4.80
CA SER A 146 -10.00 3.27 6.13
C SER A 146 -11.09 2.74 7.07
N GLU A 147 -12.32 3.25 6.95
CA GLU A 147 -13.48 2.83 7.73
C GLU A 147 -14.05 1.46 7.30
N GLY A 148 -13.79 1.04 6.06
CA GLY A 148 -14.26 -0.22 5.49
C GLY A 148 -13.28 -1.38 5.63
N LEU A 149 -12.06 -1.13 6.13
CA LEU A 149 -11.04 -2.18 6.22
C LEU A 149 -11.40 -3.20 7.31
N ASN A 150 -11.60 -4.43 6.88
CA ASN A 150 -11.75 -5.61 7.72
C ASN A 150 -11.23 -6.85 6.99
N LYS A 151 -11.15 -7.98 7.70
CA LYS A 151 -10.60 -9.23 7.20
C LYS A 151 -11.24 -9.66 5.88
N GLN A 152 -12.56 -9.71 5.84
CA GLN A 152 -13.31 -10.20 4.68
C GLN A 152 -13.08 -9.32 3.45
N VAL A 153 -13.11 -7.99 3.62
CA VAL A 153 -12.87 -7.03 2.53
C VAL A 153 -11.43 -7.17 2.01
N PHE A 154 -10.46 -7.28 2.90
CA PHE A 154 -9.05 -7.43 2.53
C PHE A 154 -8.80 -8.76 1.78
N GLU A 155 -9.35 -9.88 2.26
CA GLU A 155 -9.24 -11.18 1.59
C GLU A 155 -9.90 -11.18 0.21
N GLN A 156 -11.08 -10.57 0.09
CA GLN A 156 -11.81 -10.47 -1.18
C GLN A 156 -11.03 -9.63 -2.20
N ILE A 157 -10.47 -8.50 -1.78
CA ILE A 157 -9.67 -7.65 -2.66
C ILE A 157 -8.39 -8.35 -3.12
N LEU A 158 -7.67 -9.02 -2.21
CA LEU A 158 -6.51 -9.82 -2.60
C LEU A 158 -6.88 -10.90 -3.61
N HIS A 159 -7.98 -11.61 -3.38
CA HIS A 159 -8.45 -12.64 -4.31
C HIS A 159 -8.75 -12.06 -5.70
N TYR A 160 -9.49 -10.95 -5.77
CA TYR A 160 -9.82 -10.31 -7.04
C TYR A 160 -8.61 -9.71 -7.76
N LEU A 161 -7.68 -9.12 -7.02
CA LEU A 161 -6.41 -8.66 -7.56
C LEU A 161 -5.64 -9.83 -8.21
N GLN A 162 -5.54 -10.96 -7.52
CA GLN A 162 -4.88 -12.16 -8.05
C GLN A 162 -5.57 -12.68 -9.32
N GLU A 163 -6.91 -12.75 -9.36
CA GLU A 163 -7.63 -13.14 -10.58
C GLU A 163 -7.31 -12.20 -11.76
N CYS A 164 -7.14 -10.91 -11.48
CA CYS A 164 -6.80 -9.92 -12.52
C CYS A 164 -5.34 -10.07 -13.00
N VAL A 165 -4.40 -10.34 -12.09
CA VAL A 165 -3.00 -10.62 -12.41
C VAL A 165 -2.88 -11.90 -13.24
N GLU A 166 -3.54 -12.97 -12.82
CA GLU A 166 -3.62 -14.22 -13.58
C GLU A 166 -4.20 -13.97 -14.98
N LYS A 167 -5.28 -13.18 -15.07
CA LYS A 167 -5.88 -12.85 -16.36
C LYS A 167 -4.95 -12.04 -17.27
N ALA A 168 -4.20 -11.10 -16.70
CA ALA A 168 -3.21 -10.34 -17.43
C ALA A 168 -2.13 -11.28 -18.00
N HIS A 169 -1.63 -12.20 -17.18
CA HIS A 169 -0.66 -13.20 -17.64
C HIS A 169 -1.24 -14.13 -18.71
N GLU A 170 -2.47 -14.61 -18.60
CA GLU A 170 -3.11 -15.45 -19.62
C GLU A 170 -3.22 -14.76 -20.99
N LEU A 171 -3.57 -13.48 -21.00
CA LEU A 171 -3.82 -12.73 -22.23
C LEU A 171 -2.53 -12.21 -22.89
N ILE A 172 -1.43 -12.16 -22.12
CA ILE A 172 -0.15 -11.59 -22.54
C ILE A 172 0.92 -12.69 -22.69
N ALA A 173 0.66 -13.92 -22.22
CA ALA A 173 1.56 -15.08 -22.37
C ALA A 173 1.79 -15.45 -23.84
#